data_AF-A0A6N7PWZ9-F1
#
_entry.id   AF-A0A6N7PWZ9-F1
#
_cell.length_a   1.000
_cell.length_b   1.000
_cell.length_c   1.000
_cell.angle_alpha   90.00
_cell.angle_beta   90.00
_cell.angle_gamma   90.00
#
_symmetry.space_group_name_H-M   'P 1'
#
loop_
_entity.id
_entity.type
_entity.pdbx_description
1 polymer ?
#
loop_
_entity_poly.entity_id
_entity_poly.type
_entity_poly.pdbx_seq_one_letter_code
_entity_poly.pdbx_strand_id
1 'polypeptide(L)'
;MTHKRLAKGLTLLFFAAATSFAACGGEDPLTTEQKYCNQRCDCNGCTDSERATCVDDKINLKDESESDCGEEYSTLLRCLTNDAACADGDYDESMCFAEESDLNSCLNPPPACNLVNNGVCNEPPPKGDGLCVAGSDTMDCSVPTCPSAGDGICDEPEGTGLCAEGSDPLDCGLSCPTENNGVCDEPGGTGTCAAGTDPTDCYCAYTSDGYCDEPEGSGLCPEGSDSVDCGGGGACVRCAEYYPGSSATLCPESQSLWNAFNTCACGTCAAVCSANFCAGGDGSTDCINCIDTTCSSQLSACSNDF
;
A
#
# COMPACT_ATOMS: atom_id res chain seq x y z
N MET A 1 -14.75 2.29 -56.43
CA MET A 1 -14.18 1.04 -56.97
C MET A 1 -14.17 0.04 -55.83
N THR A 2 -14.78 -1.13 -55.83
CA THR A 2 -15.60 -1.86 -56.78
C THR A 2 -16.24 -2.97 -55.93
N HIS A 3 -17.56 -3.10 -55.95
CA HIS A 3 -18.26 -4.21 -55.33
C HIS A 3 -17.85 -5.55 -55.97
N LYS A 4 -17.67 -6.60 -55.17
CA LYS A 4 -17.89 -7.98 -55.64
C LYS A 4 -18.62 -8.80 -54.57
N ARG A 5 -19.93 -8.92 -54.78
CA ARG A 5 -20.74 -10.05 -54.29
C ARG A 5 -20.35 -11.29 -55.09
N LEU A 6 -20.17 -12.42 -54.42
CA LEU A 6 -20.13 -13.74 -55.06
C LEU A 6 -21.10 -14.65 -54.32
N ALA A 7 -22.24 -14.85 -54.97
CA ALA A 7 -23.18 -15.92 -54.69
C ALA A 7 -22.56 -17.27 -55.10
N LYS A 8 -22.75 -18.29 -54.28
CA LYS A 8 -22.84 -19.68 -54.75
C LYS A 8 -24.00 -20.34 -54.05
N GLY A 9 -25.04 -20.58 -54.83
CA GLY A 9 -26.18 -21.40 -54.43
C GLY A 9 -25.73 -22.85 -54.26
N LEU A 10 -26.20 -23.45 -53.18
CA LEU A 10 -26.16 -24.88 -52.96
C LEU A 10 -27.59 -25.39 -53.04
N THR A 11 -27.91 -25.98 -54.19
CA THR A 11 -29.16 -26.70 -54.45
C THR A 11 -29.17 -27.96 -53.58
N LEU A 12 -30.02 -27.99 -52.55
CA LEU A 12 -30.25 -29.19 -51.75
C LEU A 12 -31.34 -30.03 -52.41
N LEU A 13 -30.97 -31.24 -52.83
CA LEU A 13 -31.84 -32.24 -53.40
C LEU A 13 -32.71 -32.87 -52.30
N PHE A 14 -34.04 -32.83 -52.46
CA PHE A 14 -34.98 -33.63 -51.68
C PHE A 14 -34.93 -35.09 -52.14
N PHE A 15 -34.34 -35.97 -51.33
CA PHE A 15 -34.58 -37.41 -51.43
C PHE A 15 -35.58 -37.82 -50.33
N ALA A 16 -36.83 -38.03 -50.73
CA ALA A 16 -37.81 -38.75 -49.92
C ALA A 16 -37.50 -40.25 -50.01
N ALA A 17 -36.72 -40.76 -49.06
CA ALA A 17 -36.57 -42.19 -48.83
C ALA A 17 -37.48 -42.59 -47.67
N ALA A 18 -38.63 -43.18 -48.00
CA ALA A 18 -39.47 -43.88 -47.03
C ALA A 18 -38.79 -45.21 -46.68
N THR A 19 -37.81 -45.17 -45.79
CA THR A 19 -37.26 -46.37 -45.15
C THR A 19 -38.10 -46.67 -43.92
N SER A 20 -38.92 -47.72 -44.01
CA SER A 20 -39.56 -48.35 -42.87
C SER A 20 -38.46 -48.93 -41.96
N PHE A 21 -37.98 -48.14 -41.01
CA PHE A 21 -37.13 -48.62 -39.94
C PHE A 21 -37.98 -49.52 -39.05
N ALA A 22 -37.71 -50.82 -39.10
CA ALA A 22 -38.01 -51.72 -38.00
C ALA A 22 -37.27 -51.17 -36.79
N ALA A 23 -38.01 -50.58 -35.87
CA ALA A 23 -37.51 -49.98 -34.65
C ALA A 23 -36.91 -51.06 -33.75
N CYS A 24 -35.62 -51.36 -33.96
CA CYS A 24 -34.75 -51.85 -32.91
C CYS A 24 -34.42 -50.66 -32.00
N GLY A 25 -35.44 -50.08 -31.37
CA GLY A 25 -35.27 -49.08 -30.32
C GLY A 25 -34.81 -49.81 -29.07
N GLY A 26 -33.51 -50.12 -29.01
CA GLY A 26 -32.87 -50.30 -27.71
C GLY A 26 -33.02 -48.97 -26.99
N GLU A 27 -33.63 -48.98 -25.82
CA GLU A 27 -33.74 -47.80 -24.98
C GLU A 27 -32.32 -47.25 -24.79
N ASP A 28 -32.07 -46.03 -25.29
CA ASP A 28 -30.81 -45.35 -25.06
C ASP A 28 -30.55 -45.32 -23.54
N PRO A 29 -29.31 -45.55 -23.08
CA PRO A 29 -29.02 -45.56 -21.67
C PRO A 29 -29.45 -44.21 -21.07
N LEU A 30 -30.37 -44.27 -20.09
CA LEU A 30 -30.84 -43.09 -19.40
C LEU A 30 -29.66 -42.29 -18.84
N THR A 31 -29.70 -40.97 -19.06
CA THR A 31 -28.79 -40.01 -18.44
C THR A 31 -28.93 -40.05 -16.92
N THR A 32 -27.92 -39.56 -16.19
CA THR A 32 -27.96 -39.56 -14.72
C THR A 32 -29.08 -38.66 -14.19
N GLU A 33 -29.33 -37.54 -14.87
CA GLU A 33 -30.42 -36.60 -14.63
C GLU A 33 -31.79 -37.28 -14.80
N GLN A 34 -31.97 -38.02 -15.89
CA GLN A 34 -33.19 -38.81 -16.11
C GLN A 34 -33.37 -39.93 -15.08
N LYS A 35 -32.29 -40.58 -14.64
CA LYS A 35 -32.36 -41.64 -13.60
C LYS A 35 -32.86 -41.08 -12.28
N TYR A 36 -32.29 -39.97 -11.81
CA TYR A 36 -32.76 -39.27 -10.62
C TYR A 36 -34.24 -38.87 -10.75
N CYS A 37 -34.62 -38.18 -11.83
CA CYS A 37 -35.98 -37.71 -12.02
C CYS A 37 -36.99 -38.85 -12.12
N ASN A 38 -36.64 -39.97 -12.77
CA ASN A 38 -37.48 -41.16 -12.81
C ASN A 38 -37.69 -41.74 -11.40
N GLN A 39 -36.62 -41.91 -10.64
CA GLN A 39 -36.68 -42.47 -9.29
C GLN A 39 -37.54 -41.61 -8.36
N ARG A 40 -37.34 -40.28 -8.40
CA ARG A 40 -38.15 -39.31 -7.65
C ARG A 40 -39.62 -39.32 -8.07
N CYS A 41 -39.90 -39.37 -9.37
CA CYS A 41 -41.26 -39.37 -9.90
C CYS A 41 -42.02 -40.66 -9.60
N ASP A 42 -41.34 -41.80 -9.69
CA ASP A 42 -41.92 -43.10 -9.38
C ASP A 42 -42.26 -43.21 -7.88
N CYS A 43 -41.48 -42.53 -7.04
CA CYS A 43 -41.73 -42.39 -5.61
C CYS A 43 -42.98 -41.54 -5.31
N ASN A 44 -43.00 -40.33 -5.86
CA ASN A 44 -43.98 -39.30 -5.52
C ASN A 44 -45.28 -39.40 -6.33
N GLY A 45 -45.36 -40.35 -7.28
CA GLY A 45 -46.51 -40.52 -8.17
C GLY A 45 -46.68 -39.39 -9.19
N CYS A 46 -45.57 -38.85 -9.71
CA CYS A 46 -45.60 -37.74 -10.67
C CYS A 46 -46.16 -38.15 -12.03
N THR A 47 -46.74 -37.17 -12.72
CA THR A 47 -47.13 -37.23 -14.13
C THR A 47 -45.93 -37.14 -15.07
N ASP A 48 -46.11 -37.54 -16.33
CA ASP A 48 -45.06 -37.45 -17.35
C ASP A 48 -44.58 -36.01 -17.58
N SER A 49 -45.49 -35.03 -17.43
CA SER A 49 -45.14 -33.62 -17.56
C SER A 49 -44.21 -33.16 -16.45
N GLU A 50 -44.47 -33.56 -15.20
CA GLU A 50 -43.62 -33.21 -14.05
C GLU A 50 -42.25 -33.88 -14.15
N ARG A 51 -42.22 -35.13 -14.63
CA ARG A 51 -40.98 -35.85 -14.92
C ARG A 51 -40.13 -35.13 -15.96
N ALA A 52 -40.75 -34.62 -17.03
CA ALA A 52 -40.04 -33.85 -18.04
C ALA A 52 -39.49 -32.53 -17.47
N THR A 53 -40.29 -31.80 -16.69
CA THR A 53 -39.83 -30.57 -16.01
C THR A 53 -38.65 -30.82 -15.08
N CYS A 54 -38.66 -31.91 -14.31
CA CYS A 54 -37.52 -32.28 -13.46
C CYS A 54 -36.22 -32.45 -14.27
N VAL A 55 -36.30 -33.10 -15.43
CA VAL A 55 -35.13 -33.32 -16.29
C VAL A 55 -34.62 -32.00 -16.84
N ASP A 56 -35.52 -31.12 -17.30
CA ASP A 56 -35.17 -29.79 -17.79
C ASP A 56 -34.48 -28.96 -16.69
N ASP A 57 -34.99 -28.98 -15.46
CA ASP A 57 -34.41 -28.25 -14.33
C ASP A 57 -32.99 -28.72 -14.00
N LYS A 58 -32.74 -30.04 -14.04
CA LYS A 58 -31.39 -30.59 -13.81
C LYS A 58 -30.43 -30.29 -14.95
N ILE A 59 -30.91 -30.27 -16.20
CA ILE A 59 -30.09 -29.83 -17.34
C ILE A 59 -29.72 -28.35 -17.18
N ASN A 60 -30.67 -27.48 -16.83
CA ASN A 60 -30.38 -26.07 -16.59
C ASN A 60 -29.35 -25.87 -15.46
N LEU A 61 -29.52 -26.57 -14.33
CA LEU A 61 -28.57 -26.51 -13.21
C LEU A 61 -27.18 -27.02 -13.60
N LYS A 62 -27.11 -28.05 -14.44
CA LYS A 62 -25.85 -28.54 -15.00
C LYS A 62 -25.17 -27.47 -15.85
N ASP A 63 -25.91 -26.86 -16.77
CA ASP A 63 -25.41 -25.82 -17.67
C ASP A 63 -24.93 -24.60 -16.86
N GLU A 64 -25.61 -24.24 -15.77
CA GLU A 64 -25.18 -23.19 -14.83
C GLU A 64 -23.88 -23.57 -14.10
N SER A 65 -23.69 -24.85 -13.77
CA SER A 65 -22.51 -25.35 -13.06
C SER A 65 -21.30 -25.61 -13.96
N GLU A 66 -21.46 -25.69 -15.29
CA GLU A 66 -20.43 -26.19 -16.21
C GLU A 66 -19.15 -25.35 -16.27
N SER A 67 -19.19 -24.06 -15.90
CA SER A 67 -17.99 -23.20 -15.92
C SER A 67 -17.09 -23.38 -14.70
N ASP A 68 -17.67 -23.45 -13.50
CA ASP A 68 -16.93 -23.30 -12.24
C ASP A 68 -17.34 -24.30 -11.13
N CYS A 69 -18.49 -24.97 -11.25
CA CYS A 69 -19.10 -25.80 -10.18
C CYS A 69 -19.49 -27.22 -10.64
N GLY A 70 -18.90 -27.69 -11.74
CA GLY A 70 -19.31 -28.95 -12.39
C GLY A 70 -19.00 -30.20 -11.56
N GLU A 71 -17.98 -30.14 -10.70
CA GLU A 71 -17.59 -31.24 -9.81
C GLU A 71 -18.59 -31.39 -8.64
N GLU A 72 -18.99 -30.27 -8.04
CA GLU A 72 -20.00 -30.18 -6.98
C GLU A 72 -21.35 -30.67 -7.51
N TYR A 73 -21.74 -30.24 -8.72
CA TYR A 73 -22.97 -30.70 -9.37
C TYR A 73 -22.97 -32.22 -9.62
N SER A 74 -21.87 -32.75 -10.14
CA SER A 74 -21.73 -34.19 -10.40
C SER A 74 -21.78 -35.00 -9.10
N THR A 75 -21.23 -34.46 -8.02
CA THR A 75 -21.23 -35.10 -6.70
C THR A 75 -22.62 -35.15 -6.10
N LEU A 76 -23.38 -34.04 -6.17
CA LEU A 76 -24.78 -33.97 -5.78
C LEU A 76 -25.62 -34.98 -6.56
N LEU A 77 -25.51 -35.00 -7.89
CA LEU A 77 -26.34 -35.87 -8.73
C LEU A 77 -26.07 -37.37 -8.48
N ARG A 78 -24.82 -37.72 -8.15
CA ARG A 78 -24.44 -39.07 -7.76
C ARG A 78 -25.08 -39.48 -6.42
N CYS A 79 -25.06 -38.59 -5.41
CA CYS A 79 -25.71 -38.86 -4.13
C CYS A 79 -27.22 -39.05 -4.34
N LEU A 80 -27.86 -38.13 -5.06
CA LEU A 80 -29.29 -38.21 -5.35
C LEU A 80 -29.66 -39.51 -6.07
N THR A 81 -28.83 -40.03 -6.97
CA THR A 81 -29.16 -41.25 -7.70
C THR A 81 -28.93 -42.53 -6.89
N ASN A 82 -27.94 -42.57 -5.99
CA ASN A 82 -27.50 -43.80 -5.34
C ASN A 82 -27.95 -43.93 -3.88
N ASP A 83 -28.02 -42.81 -3.18
CA ASP A 83 -28.11 -42.77 -1.71
C ASP A 83 -29.46 -42.21 -1.24
N ALA A 84 -30.13 -41.38 -2.04
CA ALA A 84 -31.51 -40.97 -1.80
C ALA A 84 -32.50 -42.11 -2.11
N ALA A 85 -33.54 -42.23 -1.27
CA ALA A 85 -34.48 -43.34 -1.33
C ALA A 85 -35.92 -42.90 -1.01
N CYS A 86 -36.88 -43.73 -1.41
CA CYS A 86 -38.28 -43.55 -1.04
C CYS A 86 -38.53 -43.89 0.42
N ALA A 87 -39.09 -42.95 1.17
CA ALA A 87 -39.55 -43.13 2.53
C ALA A 87 -41.00 -42.63 2.66
N ASP A 88 -41.88 -43.49 3.16
CA ASP A 88 -43.29 -43.16 3.44
C ASP A 88 -44.10 -42.55 2.28
N GLY A 89 -43.72 -42.89 1.03
CA GLY A 89 -44.38 -42.41 -0.18
C GLY A 89 -43.82 -41.11 -0.75
N ASP A 90 -42.74 -40.59 -0.14
CA ASP A 90 -42.03 -39.40 -0.59
C ASP A 90 -40.55 -39.73 -0.84
N TYR A 91 -39.96 -39.04 -1.81
CA TYR A 91 -38.54 -39.15 -2.13
C TYR A 91 -37.69 -38.33 -1.14
N ASP A 92 -36.83 -39.01 -0.38
CA ASP A 92 -36.03 -38.39 0.67
C ASP A 92 -34.65 -37.98 0.15
N GLU A 93 -34.48 -36.68 -0.09
CA GLU A 93 -33.22 -36.07 -0.54
C GLU A 93 -32.30 -35.69 0.63
N SER A 94 -32.73 -35.91 1.88
CA SER A 94 -32.01 -35.42 3.06
C SER A 94 -30.62 -36.04 3.25
N MET A 95 -30.39 -37.21 2.67
CA MET A 95 -29.08 -37.88 2.70
C MET A 95 -28.02 -37.12 1.90
N CYS A 96 -28.43 -36.19 1.03
CA CYS A 96 -27.56 -35.45 0.10
C CYS A 96 -27.46 -33.95 0.42
N PHE A 97 -27.87 -33.53 1.62
CA PHE A 97 -27.82 -32.12 2.03
C PHE A 97 -26.39 -31.54 2.02
N ALA A 98 -25.37 -32.35 2.28
CA ALA A 98 -23.98 -31.89 2.28
C ALA A 98 -23.55 -31.48 0.87
N GLU A 99 -23.78 -32.36 -0.11
CA GLU A 99 -23.46 -32.12 -1.52
C GLU A 99 -24.28 -30.97 -2.11
N GLU A 100 -25.54 -30.82 -1.67
CA GLU A 100 -26.38 -29.68 -2.06
C GLU A 100 -25.83 -28.37 -1.50
N SER A 101 -25.39 -28.38 -0.24
CA SER A 101 -24.76 -27.22 0.41
C SER A 101 -23.46 -26.82 -0.30
N ASP A 102 -22.65 -27.80 -0.71
CA ASP A 102 -21.40 -27.55 -1.44
C ASP A 102 -21.66 -26.92 -2.81
N LEU A 103 -22.59 -27.49 -3.59
CA LEU A 103 -23.00 -26.92 -4.87
C LEU A 103 -23.59 -25.51 -4.71
N ASN A 104 -24.46 -25.31 -3.71
CA ASN A 104 -25.05 -24.02 -3.45
C ASN A 104 -24.01 -22.99 -3.02
N SER A 105 -22.99 -23.38 -2.25
CA SER A 105 -21.88 -22.49 -1.87
C SER A 105 -21.02 -22.11 -3.06
N CYS A 106 -20.90 -22.98 -4.06
CA CYS A 106 -20.18 -22.69 -5.29
C CYS A 106 -20.98 -21.75 -6.22
N LEU A 107 -22.27 -22.04 -6.44
CA LEU A 107 -23.14 -21.23 -7.31
C LEU A 107 -23.51 -19.88 -6.66
N ASN A 108 -23.67 -19.88 -5.35
CA ASN A 108 -24.03 -18.73 -4.54
C ASN A 108 -22.98 -18.55 -3.43
N PRO A 109 -21.75 -18.13 -3.78
CA PRO A 109 -20.71 -17.88 -2.79
C PRO A 109 -21.22 -16.92 -1.71
N PRO A 110 -20.77 -17.10 -0.45
CA PRO A 110 -21.26 -16.29 0.65
C PRO A 110 -21.10 -14.80 0.33
N PRO A 111 -22.09 -13.99 0.69
CA PRO A 111 -22.04 -12.55 0.46
C PRO A 111 -20.89 -11.94 1.25
N ALA A 112 -20.48 -10.74 0.84
CA ALA A 112 -19.52 -9.91 1.58
C ALA A 112 -19.78 -9.99 3.09
N CYS A 113 -18.71 -10.21 3.85
CA CYS A 113 -18.69 -10.37 5.31
C CYS A 113 -19.80 -9.56 6.01
N ASN A 114 -20.63 -10.23 6.80
CA ASN A 114 -21.74 -9.58 7.52
C ASN A 114 -21.29 -8.65 8.65
N LEU A 115 -19.98 -8.63 8.93
CA LEU A 115 -19.37 -7.66 9.83
C LEU A 115 -19.17 -6.32 9.15
N VAL A 116 -19.23 -6.26 7.81
CA VAL A 116 -19.14 -4.99 7.08
C VAL A 116 -20.23 -4.01 7.54
N ASN A 117 -19.77 -2.89 8.10
CA ASN A 117 -20.57 -1.78 8.61
C ASN A 117 -21.36 -2.11 9.90
N ASN A 118 -20.82 -2.98 10.75
CA ASN A 118 -21.38 -3.35 12.06
C ASN A 118 -20.92 -2.42 13.21
N GLY A 119 -20.06 -1.44 12.93
CA GLY A 119 -19.48 -0.51 13.89
C GLY A 119 -18.31 -1.05 14.71
N VAL A 120 -17.74 -2.19 14.34
CA VAL A 120 -16.61 -2.84 15.01
C VAL A 120 -15.62 -3.27 13.93
N CYS A 121 -14.38 -2.79 14.01
CA CYS A 121 -13.32 -3.18 13.07
C CYS A 121 -12.76 -4.56 13.46
N ASN A 122 -13.20 -5.63 12.80
CA ASN A 122 -12.80 -7.01 13.13
C ASN A 122 -11.80 -7.60 12.12
N GLU A 123 -11.84 -7.17 10.86
CA GLU A 123 -11.04 -7.76 9.77
C GLU A 123 -10.19 -6.74 8.97
N PRO A 124 -9.33 -5.92 9.61
CA PRO A 124 -8.44 -5.01 8.89
C PRO A 124 -7.33 -5.74 8.10
N PRO A 125 -6.84 -5.19 6.96
CA PRO A 125 -5.63 -5.69 6.32
C PRO A 125 -4.38 -5.29 7.14
N PRO A 126 -3.33 -6.12 7.26
CA PRO A 126 -3.14 -7.45 6.67
C PRO A 126 -3.60 -8.63 7.57
N LYS A 127 -4.22 -8.37 8.73
CA LYS A 127 -4.64 -9.40 9.70
C LYS A 127 -6.01 -9.06 10.31
N GLY A 128 -6.96 -9.98 10.19
CA GLY A 128 -8.24 -9.96 10.90
C GLY A 128 -8.29 -10.91 12.09
N ASP A 129 -9.38 -10.84 12.85
CA ASP A 129 -9.66 -11.73 13.99
C ASP A 129 -10.11 -13.14 13.58
N GLY A 130 -10.33 -13.38 12.29
CA GLY A 130 -10.65 -14.67 11.69
C GLY A 130 -12.14 -14.97 11.62
N LEU A 131 -13.00 -13.98 11.86
CA LEU A 131 -14.46 -14.09 11.71
C LEU A 131 -14.93 -13.93 10.25
N CYS A 132 -14.13 -13.27 9.40
CA CYS A 132 -14.29 -13.18 7.95
C CYS A 132 -12.93 -13.29 7.22
N VAL A 133 -12.87 -12.85 5.95
CA VAL A 133 -11.62 -12.78 5.17
C VAL A 133 -10.93 -11.45 5.46
N ALA A 134 -9.61 -11.45 5.70
CA ALA A 134 -8.87 -10.23 6.00
C ALA A 134 -9.07 -9.15 4.92
N GLY A 135 -9.38 -7.93 5.35
CA GLY A 135 -9.70 -6.80 4.47
C GLY A 135 -11.15 -6.75 3.98
N SER A 136 -11.99 -7.72 4.35
CA SER A 136 -13.40 -7.71 4.01
C SER A 136 -14.22 -6.72 4.84
N ASP A 137 -13.75 -6.32 6.02
CA ASP A 137 -14.44 -5.43 6.98
C ASP A 137 -13.82 -4.01 7.06
N THR A 138 -13.29 -3.53 5.95
CA THR A 138 -12.57 -2.25 5.92
C THR A 138 -13.47 -1.03 6.11
N MET A 139 -14.80 -1.18 6.02
CA MET A 139 -15.74 -0.07 6.16
C MET A 139 -15.86 0.42 7.60
N ASP A 140 -15.88 -0.48 8.59
CA ASP A 140 -15.88 -0.09 10.01
C ASP A 140 -14.52 0.42 10.47
N CYS A 141 -13.44 -0.10 9.88
CA CYS A 141 -12.10 0.41 10.10
C CYS A 141 -11.83 1.78 9.45
N SER A 142 -12.79 2.30 8.66
CA SER A 142 -12.70 3.63 8.06
C SER A 142 -13.34 4.73 8.94
N VAL A 143 -13.95 4.35 10.06
CA VAL A 143 -14.58 5.24 11.04
C VAL A 143 -13.95 4.99 12.41
N PRO A 144 -13.64 6.02 13.21
CA PRO A 144 -12.97 5.81 14.49
C PRO A 144 -13.96 5.13 15.47
N THR A 145 -13.78 3.84 15.76
CA THR A 145 -14.69 3.04 16.61
C THR A 145 -14.30 3.08 18.10
N CYS A 146 -13.11 3.61 18.40
CA CYS A 146 -12.67 3.87 19.76
C CYS A 146 -13.22 5.24 20.24
N PRO A 147 -13.64 5.38 21.52
CA PRO A 147 -14.06 6.67 22.06
C PRO A 147 -13.00 7.77 21.98
N SER A 148 -11.72 7.39 21.94
CA SER A 148 -10.57 8.27 21.77
C SER A 148 -10.08 8.37 20.32
N ALA A 149 -10.70 7.67 19.36
CA ALA A 149 -10.19 7.74 18.00
C ALA A 149 -10.57 9.08 17.34
N GLY A 150 -9.58 9.80 16.82
CA GLY A 150 -9.71 11.20 16.38
C GLY A 150 -9.66 12.23 17.52
N ASP A 151 -9.18 11.87 18.71
CA ASP A 151 -9.03 12.77 19.86
C ASP A 151 -7.66 13.49 19.90
N GLY A 152 -6.78 13.15 18.95
CA GLY A 152 -5.45 13.73 18.78
C GLY A 152 -4.34 13.00 19.54
N ILE A 153 -4.67 11.91 20.27
CA ILE A 153 -3.69 11.06 20.96
C ILE A 153 -3.55 9.76 20.18
N CYS A 154 -2.35 9.48 19.68
CA CYS A 154 -2.10 8.20 19.03
C CYS A 154 -2.21 7.03 20.03
N ASP A 155 -3.20 6.16 19.83
CA ASP A 155 -3.45 4.99 20.67
C ASP A 155 -2.91 3.65 20.08
N GLU A 156 -2.44 3.63 18.80
CA GLU A 156 -2.02 2.40 18.06
C GLU A 156 -0.94 2.59 16.97
N PRO A 157 -0.19 1.56 16.53
CA PRO A 157 0.09 0.28 17.18
C PRO A 157 1.15 0.39 18.29
N GLU A 158 1.81 1.55 18.44
CA GLU A 158 2.76 1.85 19.54
C GLU A 158 2.36 3.14 20.30
N GLY A 159 1.05 3.34 20.45
CA GLY A 159 0.44 4.42 21.22
C GLY A 159 0.20 4.08 22.70
N THR A 160 -0.82 4.67 23.34
CA THR A 160 -1.10 4.41 24.77
C THR A 160 -1.71 3.03 25.06
N GLY A 161 -2.20 2.34 24.03
CA GLY A 161 -2.86 1.03 24.15
C GLY A 161 -4.31 1.12 24.65
N LEU A 162 -4.95 2.29 24.58
CA LEU A 162 -6.36 2.49 24.90
C LEU A 162 -7.31 2.02 23.79
N CYS A 163 -6.82 1.91 22.55
CA CYS A 163 -7.55 1.42 21.38
C CYS A 163 -6.96 0.11 20.83
N ALA A 164 -7.79 -0.66 20.11
CA ALA A 164 -7.43 -1.97 19.56
C ALA A 164 -6.92 -1.84 18.11
N GLU A 165 -5.89 -2.61 17.75
CA GLU A 165 -5.18 -2.53 16.45
C GLU A 165 -6.11 -2.33 15.21
N GLY A 166 -5.88 -1.27 14.42
CA GLY A 166 -6.73 -0.75 13.33
C GLY A 166 -7.78 0.32 13.69
N SER A 167 -7.97 0.74 14.94
CA SER A 167 -9.16 1.52 15.37
C SER A 167 -8.94 3.03 15.51
N ASP A 168 -7.70 3.48 15.69
CA ASP A 168 -7.30 4.90 15.72
C ASP A 168 -6.14 5.24 14.75
N PRO A 169 -6.25 4.92 13.45
CA PRO A 169 -5.22 5.28 12.48
C PRO A 169 -5.18 6.78 12.16
N LEU A 170 -6.22 7.53 12.57
CA LEU A 170 -6.38 8.94 12.24
C LEU A 170 -5.39 9.80 13.02
N ASP A 171 -5.21 9.53 14.31
CA ASP A 171 -4.33 10.30 15.19
C ASP A 171 -2.87 9.85 15.06
N CYS A 172 -2.66 8.55 14.83
CA CYS A 172 -1.33 7.96 14.64
C CYS A 172 -0.68 8.29 13.30
N GLY A 173 -1.45 8.83 12.35
CA GLY A 173 -0.93 9.43 11.13
C GLY A 173 -0.68 10.93 11.22
N LEU A 174 -1.12 11.62 12.29
CA LEU A 174 -1.25 13.08 12.31
C LEU A 174 -0.67 13.82 13.51
N SER A 175 -0.53 13.25 14.71
CA SER A 175 -0.10 14.06 15.85
C SER A 175 0.67 13.26 16.89
N CYS A 176 1.94 13.63 17.01
CA CYS A 176 2.72 13.39 18.21
C CYS A 176 1.94 13.98 19.41
N PRO A 177 1.68 13.25 20.51
CA PRO A 177 0.92 13.79 21.65
C PRO A 177 1.62 14.96 22.34
N THR A 178 2.87 15.24 21.98
CA THR A 178 3.65 16.38 22.41
C THR A 178 3.74 17.51 21.40
N GLU A 179 3.04 17.43 20.27
CA GLU A 179 3.02 18.50 19.25
C GLU A 179 2.62 19.86 19.85
N ASN A 180 3.47 20.88 19.67
CA ASN A 180 3.33 22.24 20.21
C ASN A 180 3.59 22.41 21.71
N ASN A 181 4.36 21.52 22.35
CA ASN A 181 4.79 21.65 23.75
C ASN A 181 6.09 22.48 23.91
N GLY A 182 6.73 22.88 22.81
CA GLY A 182 7.99 23.62 22.77
C GLY A 182 9.25 22.77 22.93
N VAL A 183 9.15 21.45 22.79
CA VAL A 183 10.26 20.49 22.81
C VAL A 183 10.20 19.67 21.53
N CYS A 184 11.27 19.71 20.73
CA CYS A 184 11.37 18.87 19.54
C CYS A 184 11.51 17.39 19.95
N ASP A 185 10.47 16.60 19.69
CA ASP A 185 10.39 15.20 20.10
C ASP A 185 10.62 14.20 18.95
N GLU A 186 10.91 14.72 17.76
CA GLU A 186 11.30 14.00 16.53
C GLU A 186 12.63 13.22 16.63
N PRO A 187 12.94 12.32 15.67
CA PRO A 187 14.26 11.72 15.54
C PRO A 187 15.35 12.80 15.32
N GLY A 188 16.24 12.97 16.31
CA GLY A 188 17.21 14.07 16.40
C GLY A 188 17.00 14.94 17.64
N GLY A 189 15.76 15.04 18.13
CA GLY A 189 15.40 15.61 19.42
C GLY A 189 15.40 14.58 20.55
N THR A 190 14.30 14.45 21.29
CA THR A 190 14.16 13.39 22.30
C THR A 190 13.91 12.00 21.70
N GLY A 191 13.46 11.94 20.44
CA GLY A 191 13.14 10.71 19.72
C GLY A 191 11.90 9.99 20.25
N THR A 192 11.01 10.68 20.97
CA THR A 192 9.75 10.11 21.45
C THR A 192 8.66 10.09 20.40
N CYS A 193 8.81 10.83 19.30
CA CYS A 193 7.87 10.90 18.19
C CYS A 193 8.49 10.46 16.86
N ALA A 194 7.63 10.02 15.94
CA ALA A 194 8.02 9.52 14.63
C ALA A 194 8.31 10.66 13.66
N ALA A 195 9.26 10.46 12.72
CA ALA A 195 9.67 11.44 11.71
C ALA A 195 8.50 12.24 11.08
N GLY A 196 8.45 13.56 11.32
CA GLY A 196 7.52 14.52 10.73
C GLY A 196 6.17 14.69 11.43
N THR A 197 6.01 14.22 12.66
CA THR A 197 4.78 14.28 13.49
C THR A 197 4.76 15.39 14.55
N ASP A 198 5.90 16.00 14.85
CA ASP A 198 6.12 17.20 15.67
C ASP A 198 7.02 18.24 14.94
N PRO A 199 6.68 18.63 13.70
CA PRO A 199 7.50 19.59 12.95
C PRO A 199 7.40 21.01 13.51
N THR A 200 6.38 21.30 14.32
CA THR A 200 6.10 22.66 14.80
C THR A 200 7.03 23.05 15.94
N ASP A 201 7.34 22.14 16.86
CA ASP A 201 8.34 22.39 17.92
C ASP A 201 9.77 22.17 17.44
N CYS A 202 9.94 21.38 16.38
CA CYS A 202 11.20 21.25 15.66
C CYS A 202 11.43 22.38 14.65
N TYR A 203 10.72 23.51 14.75
CA TYR A 203 11.00 24.70 13.94
C TYR A 203 11.93 25.64 14.70
N CYS A 204 13.17 25.76 14.25
CA CYS A 204 14.09 26.73 14.82
C CYS A 204 13.78 28.14 14.29
N ALA A 205 13.92 29.16 15.12
CA ALA A 205 13.79 30.55 14.66
C ALA A 205 14.90 30.96 13.67
N TYR A 206 15.98 30.18 13.63
CA TYR A 206 17.16 30.39 12.81
C TYR A 206 17.17 29.52 11.53
N THR A 207 16.15 28.69 11.30
CA THR A 207 16.07 27.90 10.07
C THR A 207 16.07 28.83 8.83
N SER A 208 17.04 28.66 7.92
CA SER A 208 17.28 29.51 6.73
C SER A 208 17.89 30.90 7.00
N ASP A 209 18.56 31.09 8.14
CA ASP A 209 19.30 32.31 8.41
C ASP A 209 20.72 32.31 7.78
N GLY A 210 21.07 31.18 7.15
CA GLY A 210 22.31 30.97 6.42
C GLY A 210 23.43 30.39 7.28
N TYR A 211 23.19 30.15 8.56
CA TYR A 211 24.08 29.45 9.48
C TYR A 211 23.58 28.03 9.67
N CYS A 212 24.51 27.07 9.76
CA CYS A 212 24.16 25.71 10.15
C CYS A 212 24.28 25.61 11.68
N ASP A 213 23.15 25.53 12.36
CA ASP A 213 23.05 25.55 13.83
C ASP A 213 22.99 24.16 14.46
N GLU A 214 23.19 23.10 13.66
CA GLU A 214 23.09 21.69 14.03
C GLU A 214 24.15 20.78 13.41
N PRO A 215 24.38 19.57 13.97
CA PRO A 215 24.33 19.23 15.40
C PRO A 215 25.58 19.70 16.18
N GLU A 216 26.62 20.14 15.46
CA GLU A 216 27.80 20.82 16.02
C GLU A 216 27.99 22.22 15.37
N GLY A 217 26.87 22.94 15.22
CA GLY A 217 26.81 24.35 14.81
C GLY A 217 26.93 25.32 15.99
N SER A 218 26.24 26.46 15.94
CA SER A 218 26.23 27.45 17.05
C SER A 218 25.52 26.95 18.32
N GLY A 219 24.76 25.85 18.23
CA GLY A 219 23.96 25.29 19.32
C GLY A 219 22.70 26.11 19.63
N LEU A 220 22.28 26.98 18.71
CA LEU A 220 21.05 27.75 18.82
C LEU A 220 19.79 26.96 18.42
N CYS A 221 19.97 25.80 17.77
CA CYS A 221 18.89 24.93 17.30
C CYS A 221 19.02 23.48 17.82
N PRO A 222 17.91 22.80 18.19
CA PRO A 222 17.89 21.38 18.53
C PRO A 222 18.11 20.49 17.30
N GLU A 223 19.00 19.49 17.37
CA GLU A 223 19.34 18.60 16.24
C GLU A 223 18.13 18.12 15.38
N GLY A 224 18.19 18.39 14.07
CA GLY A 224 17.15 18.11 13.07
C GLY A 224 16.29 19.31 12.63
N SER A 225 16.25 20.41 13.39
CA SER A 225 15.43 21.63 13.18
C SER A 225 16.00 22.69 12.22
N ASP A 226 17.26 22.59 11.82
CA ASP A 226 17.98 23.50 10.91
C ASP A 226 18.59 22.76 9.70
N SER A 227 17.83 21.78 9.22
CA SER A 227 18.21 20.99 8.05
C SER A 227 18.28 21.79 6.74
N VAL A 228 17.71 23.00 6.68
CA VAL A 228 17.73 23.82 5.47
C VAL A 228 19.11 24.39 5.20
N ASP A 229 19.78 24.90 6.24
CA ASP A 229 21.14 25.42 6.10
C ASP A 229 22.17 24.27 6.09
N CYS A 230 21.91 23.18 6.81
CA CYS A 230 22.82 22.03 6.91
C CYS A 230 22.67 20.96 5.78
N GLY A 231 21.57 20.98 5.00
CA GLY A 231 21.14 19.86 4.15
C GLY A 231 21.70 19.78 2.71
N GLY A 232 22.45 20.77 2.24
CA GLY A 232 23.11 20.66 0.94
C GLY A 232 23.24 21.98 0.18
N GLY A 233 24.44 22.55 0.23
CA GLY A 233 24.90 23.58 -0.71
C GLY A 233 24.56 25.03 -0.37
N GLY A 234 23.97 25.28 0.80
CA GLY A 234 23.60 26.62 1.29
C GLY A 234 24.37 27.11 2.53
N ALA A 235 24.95 26.20 3.34
CA ALA A 235 25.71 26.58 4.52
C ALA A 235 26.83 27.56 4.16
N CYS A 236 26.85 28.70 4.85
CA CYS A 236 28.02 29.54 4.85
C CYS A 236 29.20 28.76 5.45
N VAL A 237 30.41 28.97 4.93
CA VAL A 237 31.63 28.39 5.49
C VAL A 237 32.29 29.38 6.45
N ARG A 238 32.89 28.85 7.51
CA ARG A 238 33.64 29.67 8.48
C ARG A 238 34.97 30.11 7.90
N CYS A 239 35.62 31.06 8.56
CA CYS A 239 36.87 31.63 8.08
C CYS A 239 37.96 30.55 7.88
N ALA A 240 38.00 29.55 8.77
CA ALA A 240 38.96 28.44 8.70
C ALA A 240 38.80 27.55 7.46
N GLU A 241 37.58 27.49 6.91
CA GLU A 241 37.20 26.60 5.80
C GLU A 241 37.13 27.34 4.46
N TYR A 242 37.07 28.68 4.51
CA TYR A 242 37.01 29.51 3.32
C TYR A 242 38.38 29.63 2.64
N TYR A 243 38.43 29.30 1.36
CA TYR A 243 39.58 29.53 0.51
C TYR A 243 39.25 30.59 -0.57
N PRO A 244 40.23 31.46 -0.92
CA PRO A 244 40.03 32.44 -1.96
C PRO A 244 39.74 31.73 -3.29
N GLY A 245 38.76 32.20 -4.05
CA GLY A 245 38.32 31.57 -5.30
C GLY A 245 37.31 30.43 -5.13
N SER A 246 36.94 30.06 -3.90
CA SER A 246 35.79 29.18 -3.66
C SER A 246 34.48 29.83 -4.13
N SER A 247 33.50 28.99 -4.47
CA SER A 247 32.11 29.43 -4.70
C SER A 247 31.27 29.39 -3.41
N ALA A 248 31.89 29.04 -2.28
CA ALA A 248 31.24 29.02 -0.99
C ALA A 248 30.93 30.44 -0.51
N THR A 249 29.89 30.60 0.30
CA THR A 249 29.54 31.87 0.93
C THR A 249 30.18 31.92 2.31
N LEU A 250 30.86 33.01 2.69
CA LEU A 250 31.38 33.17 4.06
C LEU A 250 30.25 33.50 5.03
N CYS A 251 30.33 32.97 6.25
CA CYS A 251 29.39 33.37 7.30
C CYS A 251 29.59 34.85 7.65
N PRO A 252 28.51 35.63 7.92
CA PRO A 252 28.63 37.05 8.24
C PRO A 252 29.57 37.36 9.41
N GLU A 253 29.65 36.50 10.42
CA GLU A 253 30.58 36.64 11.55
C GLU A 253 32.04 36.47 11.09
N SER A 254 32.27 35.43 10.29
CA SER A 254 33.54 35.10 9.64
C SER A 254 33.99 36.12 8.60
N GLN A 255 33.06 36.91 8.03
CA GLN A 255 33.36 37.90 7.00
C GLN A 255 34.39 38.93 7.48
N SER A 256 34.28 39.36 8.74
CA SER A 256 35.19 40.34 9.33
C SER A 256 36.58 39.75 9.57
N LEU A 257 36.64 38.49 10.03
CA LEU A 257 37.87 37.74 10.26
C LEU A 257 38.60 37.48 8.94
N TRP A 258 37.86 37.02 7.92
CA TRP A 258 38.38 36.79 6.59
C TRP A 258 38.90 38.08 5.95
N ASN A 259 38.14 39.17 6.02
CA ASN A 259 38.57 40.45 5.46
C ASN A 259 39.87 40.96 6.12
N ALA A 260 40.01 40.79 7.44
CA ALA A 260 41.23 41.14 8.16
C ALA A 260 42.42 40.26 7.75
N PHE A 261 42.21 38.95 7.64
CA PHE A 261 43.22 38.00 7.17
C PHE A 261 43.65 38.30 5.73
N ASN A 262 42.69 38.38 4.81
CA ASN A 262 42.92 38.65 3.39
C ASN A 262 43.61 40.01 3.18
N THR A 263 43.24 41.05 3.93
CA THR A 263 43.93 42.36 3.87
C THR A 263 45.39 42.25 4.29
N CYS A 264 45.68 41.45 5.33
CA CYS A 264 47.07 41.25 5.76
C CYS A 264 47.87 40.43 4.74
N ALA A 265 47.33 39.29 4.31
CA ALA A 265 47.99 38.40 3.35
C ALA A 265 48.23 39.08 1.99
N CYS A 266 47.18 39.70 1.44
CA CYS A 266 47.23 40.31 0.10
C CYS A 266 47.68 41.78 0.08
N GLY A 267 47.80 42.43 1.24
CA GLY A 267 48.40 43.75 1.36
C GLY A 267 49.87 43.68 1.76
N THR A 268 50.15 43.07 2.92
CA THR A 268 51.49 43.06 3.52
C THR A 268 52.40 42.02 2.87
N CYS A 269 51.87 40.84 2.54
CA CYS A 269 52.62 39.76 1.89
C CYS A 269 52.44 39.73 0.36
N ALA A 270 51.87 40.78 -0.24
CA ALA A 270 51.54 40.84 -1.66
C ALA A 270 52.70 40.49 -2.61
N ALA A 271 53.92 40.92 -2.26
CA ALA A 271 55.12 40.72 -3.07
C ALA A 271 55.52 39.24 -3.23
N VAL A 272 55.19 38.40 -2.24
CA VAL A 272 55.53 36.96 -2.21
C VAL A 272 54.32 36.07 -2.43
N CYS A 273 53.12 36.51 -2.05
CA CYS A 273 51.87 35.80 -2.30
C CYS A 273 51.42 35.86 -3.76
N SER A 274 51.89 36.88 -4.50
CA SER A 274 51.63 37.09 -5.92
C SER A 274 50.13 37.11 -6.26
N ALA A 275 49.79 37.21 -7.55
CA ALA A 275 48.40 37.13 -7.99
C ALA A 275 47.78 35.76 -7.71
N ASN A 276 48.54 34.69 -7.47
CA ASN A 276 47.96 33.35 -7.30
C ASN A 276 47.10 33.25 -6.03
N PHE A 277 47.67 33.40 -4.82
CA PHE A 277 46.87 33.29 -3.59
C PHE A 277 45.70 34.29 -3.56
N CYS A 278 45.99 35.54 -3.90
CA CYS A 278 45.01 36.62 -3.85
C CYS A 278 43.97 36.59 -4.98
N ALA A 279 44.17 35.77 -6.03
CA ALA A 279 43.17 35.49 -7.06
C ALA A 279 42.57 34.08 -6.92
N GLY A 280 42.82 33.40 -5.80
CA GLY A 280 42.20 32.11 -5.47
C GLY A 280 42.92 30.85 -5.96
N GLY A 281 44.23 30.94 -6.19
CA GLY A 281 45.13 29.81 -6.35
C GLY A 281 45.88 29.47 -5.06
N ASP A 282 46.69 28.41 -5.10
CA ASP A 282 47.48 27.98 -3.95
C ASP A 282 48.62 28.96 -3.61
N GLY A 283 48.90 29.13 -2.31
CA GLY A 283 50.02 29.93 -1.82
C GLY A 283 51.37 29.22 -1.98
N SER A 284 52.40 29.95 -2.44
CA SER A 284 53.78 29.45 -2.45
C SER A 284 54.31 29.27 -1.01
N THR A 285 55.36 28.47 -0.83
CA THR A 285 56.02 28.33 0.49
C THR A 285 56.47 29.67 1.06
N ASP A 286 56.97 30.57 0.22
CA ASP A 286 57.39 31.92 0.63
C ASP A 286 56.19 32.79 1.08
N CYS A 287 55.03 32.62 0.43
CA CYS A 287 53.79 33.27 0.85
C CYS A 287 53.33 32.77 2.22
N ILE A 288 53.28 31.45 2.42
CA ILE A 288 52.88 30.84 3.70
C ILE A 288 53.80 31.33 4.83
N ASN A 289 55.13 31.30 4.62
CA ASN A 289 56.09 31.80 5.60
C ASN A 289 55.88 33.29 5.95
N CYS A 290 55.54 34.12 4.95
CA CYS A 290 55.24 35.52 5.19
C CYS A 290 53.96 35.71 6.00
N ILE A 291 52.88 34.97 5.67
CA ILE A 291 51.60 34.99 6.37
C ILE A 291 51.80 34.55 7.83
N ASP A 292 52.49 33.43 8.06
CA ASP A 292 52.75 32.92 9.41
C ASP A 292 53.57 33.90 10.26
N THR A 293 54.52 34.60 9.65
CA THR A 293 55.38 35.54 10.40
C THR A 293 54.69 36.88 10.64
N THR A 294 53.94 37.38 9.65
CA THR A 294 53.49 38.78 9.61
C THR A 294 52.00 38.94 9.90
N CYS A 295 51.21 37.91 9.61
CA CYS A 295 49.76 37.88 9.73
C CYS A 295 49.26 36.82 10.73
N SER A 296 50.14 36.31 11.60
CA SER A 296 49.83 35.24 12.56
C SER A 296 48.59 35.52 13.41
N SER A 297 48.39 36.77 13.85
CA SER A 297 47.21 37.13 14.66
C SER A 297 45.90 36.98 13.89
N GLN A 298 45.86 37.41 12.62
CA GLN A 298 44.67 37.32 11.78
C GLN A 298 44.44 35.89 11.32
N LEU A 299 45.52 35.17 11.00
CA LEU A 299 45.46 33.74 10.69
C LEU A 299 44.90 32.96 11.88
N SER A 300 45.41 33.19 13.09
CA SER A 300 44.92 32.51 14.29
C SER A 300 43.46 32.87 14.62
N ALA A 301 43.04 34.11 14.41
CA ALA A 301 41.64 34.49 14.61
C ALA A 301 40.72 33.80 13.60
N CYS A 302 41.16 33.68 12.34
CA CYS A 302 40.44 32.99 11.28
C CYS A 302 40.41 31.47 11.48
N SER A 303 41.52 30.86 11.90
CA SER A 303 41.63 29.42 12.13
C SER A 303 40.96 28.94 13.41
N ASN A 304 40.61 29.83 14.35
CA ASN A 304 39.86 29.48 15.56
C ASN A 304 38.36 29.78 15.44
N ASP A 305 37.90 30.13 14.24
CA ASP A 305 36.50 30.33 13.91
C ASP A 305 35.85 28.96 13.65
N PHE A 306 35.40 28.32 14.73
CA PHE A 306 34.75 27.00 14.76
C PHE A 306 33.35 27.08 15.35
#